data_AF-A0A9W6X8C4-F1
#
_entry.id   AF-A0A9W6X8C4-F1
#
_cell.length_a   1.000
_cell.length_b   1.000
_cell.length_c   1.000
_cell.angle_alpha   90.00
_cell.angle_beta   90.00
_cell.angle_gamma   90.00
#
_symmetry.space_group_name_H-M   'P 1'
#
loop_
_entity.id
_entity.type
_entity.pdbx_description
1 polymer ?
#
loop_
_entity_poly.entity_id
_entity_poly.type
_entity_poly.pdbx_seq_one_letter_code
_entity_poly.pdbx_strand_id
1 'polypeptide(L)'
;MQSLFSVVLLLLSAAVARATNTYPVVLVHGFAGWGRDELLGFKYWGGIQGDLQEELEAQGYTVYTASIGPFSSNWDRACELYAQIKGGVTDYGAAHSKNYDHSRYGKNYTGLYPEWGEENSDGSIKKIHLVGHSMGGQTIRMLAQMLEKGTTGAPVEETSYTSPLFEGGHKWIHSITTISSPNQGTTLADGFSEIGDTIKDLLVSVINVVGIIGDSVDLIYDAQLDQWGITAKQDDETLQKYLDRVFSSSIFDSGFKDVDSGFKDVSIWSLSVAGAKEESTWVETLSDIYYYSYAGHVFDVQLEAAEDFIPEHLDDATAA
;
A
#
# COMPACT_ATOMS: atom_id res chain seq x y z
N MET A 1 56.69 -10.41 -5.08
CA MET A 1 56.26 -9.03 -4.78
C MET A 1 54.87 -8.69 -5.35
N GLN A 2 54.49 -9.14 -6.55
CA GLN A 2 53.14 -8.89 -7.10
C GLN A 2 51.99 -9.59 -6.35
N SER A 3 52.20 -10.80 -5.81
CA SER A 3 51.15 -11.53 -5.08
C SER A 3 50.81 -10.94 -3.69
N LEU A 4 51.74 -10.18 -3.07
CA LEU A 4 51.47 -9.52 -1.78
C LEU A 4 50.64 -8.24 -1.96
N PHE A 5 50.78 -7.56 -3.10
CA PHE A 5 50.05 -6.34 -3.42
C PHE A 5 48.55 -6.61 -3.70
N SER A 6 48.24 -7.75 -4.31
CA SER A 6 46.85 -8.15 -4.61
C SER A 6 46.04 -8.53 -3.36
N VAL A 7 46.68 -9.09 -2.33
CA VAL A 7 46.00 -9.44 -1.06
C VAL A 7 45.72 -8.19 -0.23
N VAL A 8 46.63 -7.19 -0.26
CA VAL A 8 46.43 -5.91 0.44
C VAL A 8 45.32 -5.07 -0.24
N LEU A 9 45.18 -5.12 -1.57
CA LEU A 9 44.13 -4.41 -2.30
C LEU A 9 42.72 -5.02 -2.08
N LEU A 10 42.64 -6.34 -1.88
CA LEU A 10 41.39 -7.04 -1.50
C LEU A 10 40.98 -6.79 -0.04
N LEU A 11 41.94 -6.52 0.85
CA LEU A 11 41.66 -6.15 2.23
C LEU A 11 41.27 -4.67 2.41
N LEU A 12 41.55 -3.81 1.43
CA LEU A 12 41.24 -2.37 1.46
C LEU A 12 39.88 -1.99 0.86
N SER A 13 39.14 -2.92 0.25
CA SER A 13 37.89 -2.64 -0.47
C SER A 13 36.63 -3.16 0.22
N ALA A 14 36.74 -3.83 1.38
CA ALA A 14 35.61 -4.03 2.28
C ALA A 14 35.39 -2.74 3.10
N ALA A 15 35.02 -1.65 2.43
CA ALA A 15 34.37 -0.56 3.14
C ALA A 15 33.09 -1.16 3.73
N VAL A 16 33.12 -1.46 5.03
CA VAL A 16 31.92 -1.84 5.77
C VAL A 16 30.97 -0.65 5.60
N ALA A 17 29.95 -0.81 4.77
CA ALA A 17 28.92 0.19 4.59
C ALA A 17 28.27 0.38 5.96
N ARG A 18 28.58 1.51 6.60
CA ARG A 18 27.93 1.90 7.84
C ARG A 18 26.67 2.66 7.47
N ALA A 19 25.54 2.26 8.04
CA ALA A 19 24.33 3.06 7.98
C ALA A 19 24.65 4.46 8.52
N THR A 20 24.28 5.48 7.75
CA THR A 20 24.51 6.89 8.11
C THR A 20 23.42 7.43 9.04
N ASN A 21 22.37 6.64 9.30
CA ASN A 21 21.27 6.95 10.19
C ASN A 21 20.69 5.66 10.81
N THR A 22 19.78 5.82 11.77
CA THR A 22 19.07 4.73 12.47
C THR A 22 17.55 4.96 12.47
N TYR A 23 17.02 5.65 11.47
CA TYR A 23 15.59 5.95 11.38
C TYR A 23 14.78 4.66 11.25
N PRO A 24 13.63 4.52 11.95
CA PRO A 24 12.77 3.36 11.81
C PRO A 24 12.23 3.20 10.39
N VAL A 25 11.98 1.95 9.99
CA VAL A 25 11.27 1.61 8.76
C VAL A 25 9.80 1.39 9.08
N VAL A 26 8.90 1.97 8.28
CA VAL A 26 7.46 1.68 8.35
C VAL A 26 7.03 1.02 7.05
N LEU A 27 6.58 -0.22 7.16
CA LEU A 27 6.06 -1.04 6.07
C LEU A 27 4.58 -0.75 5.84
N VAL A 28 4.20 -0.40 4.62
CA VAL A 28 2.84 0.05 4.26
C VAL A 28 2.28 -0.83 3.15
N HIS A 29 1.29 -1.66 3.50
CA HIS A 29 0.63 -2.54 2.53
C HIS A 29 -0.18 -1.76 1.50
N GLY A 30 -0.51 -2.40 0.38
CA GLY A 30 -1.34 -1.83 -0.67
C GLY A 30 -2.80 -2.24 -0.59
N PHE A 31 -3.46 -2.19 -1.74
CA PHE A 31 -4.82 -2.64 -1.96
C PHE A 31 -5.03 -4.06 -1.42
N ALA A 32 -6.15 -4.28 -0.73
CA ALA A 32 -6.53 -5.56 -0.12
C ALA A 32 -5.57 -6.10 0.97
N GLY A 33 -4.54 -5.35 1.37
CA GLY A 33 -3.59 -5.76 2.42
C GLY A 33 -4.20 -5.75 3.84
N TRP A 34 -3.46 -6.29 4.80
CA TRP A 34 -3.92 -6.49 6.17
C TRP A 34 -2.77 -6.30 7.19
N GLY A 35 -3.14 -6.08 8.45
CA GLY A 35 -2.24 -5.94 9.59
C GLY A 35 -1.69 -7.25 10.12
N ARG A 36 -0.74 -7.17 11.07
CA ARG A 36 -0.01 -8.34 11.60
C ARG A 36 -0.88 -9.34 12.37
N ASP A 37 -1.96 -8.86 12.97
CA ASP A 37 -2.87 -9.63 13.83
C ASP A 37 -4.09 -10.18 13.07
N GLU A 38 -4.21 -9.84 11.79
CA GLU A 38 -5.24 -10.35 10.89
C GLU A 38 -4.80 -11.68 10.24
N LEU A 39 -5.76 -12.39 9.65
CA LEU A 39 -5.58 -13.68 8.96
C LEU A 39 -4.79 -14.71 9.79
N LEU A 40 -5.13 -14.86 11.07
CA LEU A 40 -4.47 -15.78 12.01
C LEU A 40 -2.95 -15.56 12.11
N GLY A 41 -2.50 -14.33 11.90
CA GLY A 41 -1.09 -13.97 11.93
C GLY A 41 -0.33 -14.29 10.65
N PHE A 42 -1.00 -14.68 9.57
CA PHE A 42 -0.36 -14.76 8.25
C PHE A 42 0.11 -13.36 7.82
N LYS A 43 1.40 -13.19 7.55
CA LYS A 43 1.98 -11.85 7.37
C LYS A 43 1.87 -11.39 5.92
N TYR A 44 1.32 -10.20 5.69
CA TYR A 44 1.38 -9.55 4.38
C TYR A 44 2.84 -9.38 3.92
N TRP A 45 3.67 -8.89 4.84
CA TRP A 45 5.11 -8.73 4.65
C TRP A 45 5.86 -9.99 5.07
N GLY A 46 5.90 -10.99 4.17
CA GLY A 46 6.67 -12.22 4.37
C GLY A 46 5.91 -13.51 4.07
N GLY A 47 4.58 -13.46 3.96
CA GLY A 47 3.74 -14.56 3.48
C GLY A 47 4.11 -15.93 4.06
N ILE A 48 4.33 -16.91 3.19
CA ILE A 48 4.79 -18.26 3.57
C ILE A 48 6.30 -18.32 3.87
N GLN A 49 7.06 -17.29 3.50
CA GLN A 49 8.51 -17.26 3.71
C GLN A 49 8.88 -16.89 5.16
N GLY A 50 8.01 -16.17 5.87
CA GLY A 50 8.24 -15.79 7.25
C GLY A 50 7.62 -14.44 7.61
N ASP A 51 8.28 -13.73 8.51
CA ASP A 51 7.89 -12.41 8.98
C ASP A 51 9.02 -11.43 8.72
N LEU A 52 8.87 -10.62 7.66
CA LEU A 52 9.90 -9.68 7.23
C LEU A 52 10.23 -8.64 8.32
N GLN A 53 9.24 -8.24 9.12
CA GLN A 53 9.48 -7.29 10.21
C GLN A 53 10.44 -7.92 11.24
N GLU A 54 10.11 -9.12 11.72
CA GLU A 54 10.93 -9.82 12.72
C GLU A 54 12.33 -10.17 12.19
N GLU A 55 12.45 -10.53 10.91
CA GLU A 55 13.74 -10.80 10.25
C GLU A 55 14.63 -9.56 10.17
N LEU A 56 14.06 -8.39 9.92
CA LEU A 56 14.80 -7.12 9.90
C LEU A 56 15.12 -6.64 11.32
N GLU A 57 14.22 -6.82 12.27
CA GLU A 57 14.47 -6.53 13.69
C GLU A 57 15.60 -7.40 14.27
N ALA A 58 15.66 -8.67 13.90
CA ALA A 58 16.76 -9.57 14.27
C ALA A 58 18.13 -9.12 13.71
N GLN A 59 18.14 -8.30 12.65
CA GLN A 59 19.34 -7.68 12.08
C GLN A 59 19.67 -6.31 12.69
N GLY A 60 18.85 -5.83 13.63
CA GLY A 60 19.07 -4.58 14.36
C GLY A 60 18.38 -3.36 13.76
N TYR A 61 17.45 -3.53 12.82
CA TYR A 61 16.62 -2.44 12.29
C TYR A 61 15.35 -2.28 13.12
N THR A 62 14.97 -1.06 13.48
CA THR A 62 13.64 -0.79 14.04
C THR A 62 12.62 -0.78 12.92
N VAL A 63 11.66 -1.69 12.93
CA VAL A 63 10.67 -1.83 11.86
C VAL A 63 9.26 -1.87 12.44
N TYR A 64 8.33 -1.16 11.81
CA TYR A 64 6.91 -1.20 12.13
C TYR A 64 6.11 -1.59 10.90
N THR A 65 4.97 -2.25 11.11
CA THR A 65 4.00 -2.57 10.04
C THR A 65 2.73 -1.76 10.26
N ALA A 66 2.35 -0.98 9.26
CA ALA A 66 1.08 -0.27 9.26
C ALA A 66 -0.08 -1.22 8.92
N SER A 67 -1.26 -0.92 9.46
CA SER A 67 -2.53 -1.61 9.23
C SER A 67 -3.59 -0.53 9.02
N ILE A 68 -3.91 -0.25 7.77
CA ILE A 68 -4.77 0.87 7.34
C ILE A 68 -5.78 0.38 6.30
N GLY A 69 -6.77 1.20 5.95
CA GLY A 69 -7.87 0.84 5.04
C GLY A 69 -7.42 0.16 3.74
N PRO A 70 -7.69 -1.13 3.52
CA PRO A 70 -7.34 -1.83 2.28
C PRO A 70 -8.05 -1.31 1.03
N PHE A 71 -9.21 -0.66 1.20
CA PHE A 71 -10.08 -0.18 0.13
C PHE A 71 -10.41 1.31 0.20
N SER A 72 -9.93 2.01 1.22
CA SER A 72 -10.06 3.47 1.35
C SER A 72 -9.21 4.19 0.30
N SER A 73 -9.47 5.48 0.05
CA SER A 73 -8.66 6.30 -0.86
C SER A 73 -7.22 6.48 -0.35
N ASN A 74 -6.31 6.94 -1.20
CA ASN A 74 -4.97 7.32 -0.75
C ASN A 74 -4.98 8.43 0.31
N TRP A 75 -5.98 9.34 0.27
CA TRP A 75 -6.15 10.41 1.25
C TRP A 75 -6.47 9.84 2.63
N ASP A 76 -7.51 9.02 2.71
CA ASP A 76 -7.94 8.40 3.95
C ASP A 76 -6.84 7.53 4.55
N ARG A 77 -6.19 6.72 3.70
CA ARG A 77 -5.05 5.89 4.08
C ARG A 77 -3.86 6.71 4.59
N ALA A 78 -3.60 7.90 4.02
CA ALA A 78 -2.54 8.79 4.50
C ALA A 78 -2.87 9.38 5.88
N CYS A 79 -4.13 9.75 6.12
CA CYS A 79 -4.60 10.23 7.42
C CYS A 79 -4.53 9.13 8.49
N GLU A 80 -4.95 7.91 8.16
CA GLU A 80 -4.85 6.74 9.02
C GLU A 80 -3.40 6.39 9.33
N LEU A 81 -2.54 6.39 8.31
CA LEU A 81 -1.11 6.11 8.47
C LEU A 81 -0.44 7.15 9.37
N TYR A 82 -0.76 8.43 9.20
CA TYR A 82 -0.27 9.49 10.08
C TYR A 82 -0.65 9.22 11.54
N ALA A 83 -1.94 9.00 11.82
CA ALA A 83 -2.43 8.74 13.16
C ALA A 83 -1.88 7.44 13.74
N GLN A 84 -1.71 6.39 12.94
CA GLN A 84 -1.15 5.13 13.38
C GLN A 84 0.33 5.23 13.72
N ILE A 85 1.12 6.01 12.99
CA ILE A 85 2.53 6.24 13.30
C ILE A 85 2.65 7.18 14.51
N LYS A 86 2.06 8.38 14.44
CA LYS A 86 2.23 9.43 15.46
C LYS A 86 1.45 9.16 16.75
N GLY A 87 0.35 8.42 16.66
CA GLY A 87 -0.64 8.29 17.71
C GLY A 87 -1.71 9.38 17.63
N GLY A 88 -2.87 9.10 18.21
CA GLY A 88 -4.05 9.96 18.20
C GLY A 88 -5.17 9.44 17.31
N VAL A 89 -6.22 10.25 17.23
CA VAL A 89 -7.42 9.97 16.42
C VAL A 89 -7.13 10.32 14.96
N THR A 90 -7.44 9.41 14.04
CA THR A 90 -7.45 9.73 12.61
C THR A 90 -8.38 10.92 12.35
N ASP A 91 -7.86 11.97 11.74
CA ASP A 91 -8.65 13.11 11.26
C ASP A 91 -8.53 13.18 9.74
N TYR A 92 -9.62 12.82 9.05
CA TYR A 92 -9.70 12.81 7.60
C TYR A 92 -9.81 14.22 7.00
N GLY A 93 -10.00 15.26 7.83
CA GLY A 93 -10.20 16.63 7.37
C GLY A 93 -11.67 17.05 7.35
N ALA A 94 -11.94 18.29 7.74
CA ALA A 94 -13.32 18.78 7.85
C ALA A 94 -13.96 19.07 6.49
N ALA A 95 -13.19 19.58 5.54
CA ALA A 95 -13.64 19.86 4.18
C ALA A 95 -13.74 18.56 3.38
N HIS A 96 -12.74 17.69 3.46
CA HIS A 96 -12.72 16.38 2.80
C HIS A 96 -13.92 15.53 3.20
N SER A 97 -14.11 15.31 4.50
CA SER A 97 -15.23 14.49 4.99
C SER A 97 -16.60 15.08 4.71
N LYS A 98 -16.72 16.42 4.69
CA LYS A 98 -17.95 17.08 4.26
C LYS A 98 -18.20 16.91 2.76
N ASN A 99 -17.15 16.94 1.94
CA ASN A 99 -17.26 16.82 0.49
C ASN A 99 -17.70 15.42 0.07
N TYR A 100 -17.15 14.39 0.72
CA TYR A 100 -17.44 13.00 0.39
C TYR A 100 -18.48 12.33 1.30
N ASP A 101 -19.05 13.05 2.27
CA ASP A 101 -20.13 12.60 3.16
C ASP A 101 -19.77 11.39 4.02
N HIS A 102 -18.65 11.48 4.74
CA HIS A 102 -18.25 10.49 5.75
C HIS A 102 -17.87 11.12 7.08
N SER A 103 -17.63 10.26 8.08
CA SER A 103 -17.17 10.72 9.39
C SER A 103 -15.78 11.35 9.30
N ARG A 104 -15.61 12.55 9.87
CA ARG A 104 -14.31 13.23 9.95
C ARG A 104 -13.27 12.48 10.78
N TYR A 105 -13.71 11.83 11.85
CA TYR A 105 -12.82 11.15 12.78
C TYR A 105 -12.94 9.64 12.63
N GLY A 106 -11.80 8.97 12.55
CA GLY A 106 -11.69 7.51 12.50
C GLY A 106 -11.16 6.91 13.80
N LYS A 107 -10.41 5.81 13.66
CA LYS A 107 -9.83 5.06 14.77
C LYS A 107 -8.82 5.89 15.57
N ASN A 108 -8.74 5.62 16.88
CA ASN A 108 -7.73 6.19 17.77
C ASN A 108 -6.57 5.21 17.98
N TYR A 109 -5.34 5.66 17.76
CA TYR A 109 -4.13 4.85 17.84
C TYR A 109 -3.24 5.29 19.01
N THR A 110 -2.56 4.34 19.64
CA THR A 110 -1.51 4.66 20.64
C THR A 110 -0.27 5.27 19.98
N GLY A 111 -0.02 4.98 18.70
CA GLY A 111 1.13 5.42 17.93
C GLY A 111 2.25 4.37 17.91
N LEU A 112 2.68 3.97 16.71
CA LEU A 112 3.81 3.07 16.50
C LEU A 112 5.14 3.76 16.87
N TYR A 113 5.24 5.07 16.59
CA TYR A 113 6.39 5.90 16.87
C TYR A 113 5.95 7.29 17.35
N PRO A 114 5.48 7.45 18.60
CA PRO A 114 4.88 8.71 19.07
C PRO A 114 5.82 9.91 19.04
N GLU A 115 7.12 9.67 19.12
CA GLU A 115 8.16 10.70 19.03
C GLU A 115 8.54 11.08 17.59
N TRP A 116 7.88 10.52 16.58
CA TRP A 116 8.07 10.87 15.17
C TRP A 116 7.91 12.38 14.95
N GLY A 117 8.89 12.97 14.27
CA GLY A 117 8.89 14.41 13.97
C GLY A 117 9.41 15.32 15.08
N GLU A 118 9.72 14.78 16.26
CA GLU A 118 10.36 15.55 17.34
C GLU A 118 11.85 15.78 17.08
N GLU A 119 12.41 16.81 17.71
CA GLU A 119 13.85 17.08 17.69
C GLU A 119 14.60 16.15 18.66
N ASN A 120 15.71 15.60 18.19
CA ASN A 120 16.75 14.98 19.02
C ASN A 120 17.54 16.06 19.78
N SER A 121 18.32 15.63 20.78
CA SER A 121 19.16 16.55 21.56
C SER A 121 20.23 17.28 20.75
N ASP A 122 20.58 16.80 19.56
CA ASP A 122 21.52 17.43 18.62
C ASP A 122 20.84 18.36 17.60
N GLY A 123 19.52 18.55 17.71
CA GLY A 123 18.71 19.37 16.79
C GLY A 123 18.31 18.65 15.49
N SER A 124 18.68 17.39 15.31
CA SER A 124 18.18 16.58 14.18
C SER A 124 16.73 16.14 14.41
N ILE A 125 15.95 15.96 13.35
CA ILE A 125 14.56 15.50 13.46
C ILE A 125 14.52 13.96 13.47
N LYS A 126 13.68 13.37 14.33
CA LYS A 126 13.35 11.95 14.34
C LYS A 126 12.51 11.58 13.10
N LYS A 127 13.20 11.19 12.02
CA LYS A 127 12.58 10.81 10.75
C LYS A 127 12.29 9.31 10.67
N ILE A 128 11.57 8.90 9.62
CA ILE A 128 11.32 7.51 9.25
C ILE A 128 11.67 7.23 7.78
N HIS A 129 11.87 5.95 7.47
CA HIS A 129 11.84 5.41 6.12
C HIS A 129 10.47 4.79 5.85
N LEU A 130 9.83 5.15 4.74
CA LEU A 130 8.56 4.54 4.32
C LEU A 130 8.80 3.55 3.19
N VAL A 131 8.26 2.34 3.33
CA VAL A 131 8.30 1.30 2.30
C VAL A 131 6.88 0.88 1.95
N GLY A 132 6.43 1.24 0.75
CA GLY A 132 5.08 0.98 0.27
C GLY A 132 5.07 -0.10 -0.81
N HIS A 133 4.28 -1.15 -0.63
CA HIS A 133 4.00 -2.13 -1.68
C HIS A 133 2.67 -1.81 -2.37
N SER A 134 2.59 -1.97 -3.69
CA SER A 134 1.37 -1.74 -4.47
C SER A 134 0.82 -0.33 -4.19
N MET A 135 -0.48 -0.17 -3.92
CA MET A 135 -1.14 1.10 -3.56
C MET A 135 -0.45 1.83 -2.39
N GLY A 136 0.21 1.10 -1.49
CA GLY A 136 0.95 1.67 -0.36
C GLY A 136 2.01 2.68 -0.81
N GLY A 137 2.58 2.51 -2.01
CA GLY A 137 3.50 3.50 -2.59
C GLY A 137 2.86 4.84 -2.93
N GLN A 138 1.61 4.85 -3.40
CA GLN A 138 0.87 6.10 -3.64
C GLN A 138 0.50 6.76 -2.30
N THR A 139 0.04 5.95 -1.33
CA THR A 139 -0.31 6.41 0.03
C THR A 139 0.85 7.14 0.71
N ILE A 140 2.06 6.56 0.72
CA ILE A 140 3.22 7.16 1.41
C ILE A 140 3.72 8.43 0.70
N ARG A 141 3.53 8.54 -0.62
CA ARG A 141 3.82 9.77 -1.36
C ARG A 141 2.83 10.88 -0.98
N MET A 142 1.55 10.55 -0.87
CA MET A 142 0.52 11.50 -0.44
C MET A 142 0.72 11.96 1.00
N LEU A 143 1.05 11.05 1.92
CA LEU A 143 1.42 11.41 3.30
C LEU A 143 2.59 12.41 3.33
N ALA A 144 3.63 12.17 2.52
CA ALA A 144 4.78 13.07 2.46
C ALA A 144 4.41 14.47 1.95
N GLN A 145 3.57 14.53 0.91
CA GLN A 145 3.03 15.78 0.39
C GLN A 145 2.27 16.55 1.47
N MET A 146 1.35 15.88 2.18
CA MET A 146 0.57 16.48 3.25
C MET A 146 1.47 17.03 4.37
N LEU A 147 2.44 16.25 4.82
CA LEU A 147 3.38 16.69 5.85
C LEU A 147 4.17 17.94 5.43
N GLU A 148 4.74 17.97 4.23
CA GLU A 148 5.61 19.09 3.83
C GLU A 148 4.83 20.33 3.35
N LYS A 149 3.68 20.14 2.68
CA LYS A 149 2.98 21.22 1.97
C LYS A 149 1.50 21.37 2.34
N GLY A 150 1.01 20.57 3.29
CA GLY A 150 -0.42 20.46 3.56
C GLY A 150 -1.16 19.93 2.33
N THR A 151 -2.40 20.38 2.15
CA THR A 151 -3.30 19.90 1.10
C THR A 151 -3.42 20.87 -0.08
N THR A 152 -2.48 21.82 -0.21
CA THR A 152 -2.52 22.84 -1.27
C THR A 152 -2.47 22.16 -2.64
N GLY A 153 -3.41 22.49 -3.52
CA GLY A 153 -3.56 21.92 -4.86
C GLY A 153 -4.36 20.62 -4.91
N ALA A 154 -4.75 20.03 -3.77
CA ALA A 154 -5.63 18.87 -3.76
C ALA A 154 -7.04 19.25 -4.26
N PRO A 155 -7.82 18.28 -4.79
CA PRO A 155 -9.21 18.53 -5.20
C PRO A 155 -10.08 19.13 -4.09
N VAL A 156 -9.81 18.75 -2.84
CA VAL A 156 -10.39 19.34 -1.64
C VAL A 156 -9.26 19.82 -0.74
N GLU A 157 -9.18 21.13 -0.52
CA GLU A 157 -8.17 21.72 0.36
C GLU A 157 -8.68 21.84 1.79
N GLU A 158 -7.89 21.36 2.74
CA GLU A 158 -8.04 21.62 4.17
C GLU A 158 -7.35 22.92 4.58
N THR A 159 -7.76 23.47 5.72
CA THR A 159 -7.05 24.60 6.35
C THR A 159 -6.00 24.07 7.31
N SER A 160 -4.86 24.76 7.45
CA SER A 160 -3.77 24.35 8.34
C SER A 160 -4.19 24.12 9.81
N TYR A 161 -5.31 24.67 10.27
CA TYR A 161 -5.76 24.54 11.66
C TYR A 161 -6.65 23.30 11.92
N THR A 162 -7.00 22.48 10.92
CA THR A 162 -7.89 21.33 11.13
C THR A 162 -7.18 20.13 11.74
N SER A 163 -5.96 19.82 11.29
CA SER A 163 -5.10 18.75 11.82
C SER A 163 -3.64 19.13 11.64
N PRO A 164 -2.73 18.74 12.57
CA PRO A 164 -1.29 18.95 12.40
C PRO A 164 -0.74 18.33 11.10
N LEU A 165 -1.38 17.28 10.57
CA LEU A 165 -1.01 16.72 9.27
C LEU A 165 -1.14 17.74 8.12
N PHE A 166 -2.08 18.68 8.20
CA PHE A 166 -2.38 19.63 7.13
C PHE A 166 -1.68 20.98 7.30
N GLU A 167 -0.89 21.17 8.38
CA GLU A 167 -0.15 22.42 8.65
C GLU A 167 0.95 22.68 7.61
N GLY A 168 1.55 21.62 7.06
CA GLY A 168 2.74 21.72 6.22
C GLY A 168 4.02 22.01 7.02
N GLY A 169 5.16 22.03 6.34
CA GLY A 169 6.46 22.30 6.95
C GLY A 169 7.10 21.13 7.70
N HIS A 170 6.48 19.95 7.71
CA HIS A 170 6.98 18.78 8.43
C HIS A 170 7.89 17.91 7.56
N LYS A 171 9.21 18.04 7.76
CA LYS A 171 10.24 17.27 7.06
C LYS A 171 10.56 15.94 7.74
N TRP A 172 9.54 15.15 8.04
CA TRP A 172 9.62 13.99 8.95
C TRP A 172 9.92 12.66 8.25
N ILE A 173 10.02 12.65 6.92
CA ILE A 173 10.35 11.47 6.12
C ILE A 173 11.77 11.61 5.59
N HIS A 174 12.55 10.54 5.67
CA HIS A 174 13.91 10.50 5.14
C HIS A 174 13.97 9.83 3.76
N SER A 175 13.22 8.74 3.57
CA SER A 175 13.11 8.11 2.25
C SER A 175 11.75 7.46 2.01
N ILE A 176 11.40 7.32 0.75
CA ILE A 176 10.27 6.58 0.22
C ILE A 176 10.80 5.47 -0.70
N THR A 177 10.43 4.23 -0.41
CA THR A 177 10.65 3.09 -1.31
C THR A 177 9.30 2.57 -1.77
N THR A 178 9.09 2.47 -3.08
CA THR A 178 7.88 1.89 -3.66
C THR A 178 8.19 0.56 -4.34
N ILE A 179 7.40 -0.47 -4.09
CA ILE A 179 7.56 -1.81 -4.66
C ILE A 179 6.29 -2.18 -5.41
N SER A 180 6.39 -2.40 -6.72
CA SER A 180 5.25 -2.73 -7.59
C SER A 180 4.08 -1.74 -7.47
N SER A 181 4.37 -0.47 -7.20
CA SER A 181 3.35 0.55 -6.98
C SER A 181 2.82 1.12 -8.31
N PRO A 182 1.50 1.22 -8.49
CA PRO A 182 0.89 1.79 -9.69
C PRO A 182 0.97 3.32 -9.65
N ASN A 183 2.18 3.88 -9.70
CA ASN A 183 2.42 5.33 -9.63
C ASN A 183 1.75 6.12 -10.77
N GLN A 184 1.32 5.44 -11.84
CA GLN A 184 0.55 6.00 -12.97
C GLN A 184 -0.83 5.34 -13.11
N GLY A 185 -1.30 4.67 -12.06
CA GLY A 185 -2.52 3.86 -12.07
C GLY A 185 -2.33 2.50 -12.74
N THR A 186 -3.41 1.73 -12.78
CA THR A 186 -3.51 0.43 -13.42
C THR A 186 -4.80 0.32 -14.21
N THR A 187 -4.74 -0.24 -15.41
CA THR A 187 -5.92 -0.50 -16.24
C THR A 187 -6.85 -1.54 -15.60
N LEU A 188 -6.35 -2.32 -14.64
CA LEU A 188 -7.16 -3.26 -13.85
C LEU A 188 -8.24 -2.51 -13.04
N ALA A 189 -7.93 -1.33 -12.51
CA ALA A 189 -8.89 -0.53 -11.76
C ALA A 189 -9.89 0.17 -12.70
N ASP A 190 -9.50 0.52 -13.93
CA ASP A 190 -10.40 1.09 -14.92
C ASP A 190 -11.51 0.10 -15.34
N GLY A 191 -11.23 -1.21 -15.25
CA GLY A 191 -12.19 -2.30 -15.51
C GLY A 191 -12.89 -2.86 -14.27
N PHE A 192 -12.90 -2.14 -13.14
CA PHE A 192 -13.32 -2.71 -11.84
C PHE A 192 -14.70 -3.39 -11.85
N SER A 193 -15.69 -2.88 -12.59
CA SER A 193 -17.01 -3.53 -12.69
C SER A 193 -16.96 -4.94 -13.30
N GLU A 194 -15.92 -5.23 -14.08
CA GLU A 194 -15.66 -6.54 -14.68
C GLU A 194 -14.71 -7.40 -13.80
N ILE A 195 -14.03 -6.79 -12.83
CA ILE A 195 -12.90 -7.37 -12.06
C ILE A 195 -13.22 -7.50 -10.55
N GLY A 196 -14.35 -6.96 -10.07
CA GLY A 196 -14.75 -7.05 -8.67
C GLY A 196 -14.80 -8.49 -8.13
N ASP A 197 -15.27 -9.44 -8.96
CA ASP A 197 -15.26 -10.86 -8.63
C ASP A 197 -13.82 -11.41 -8.54
N THR A 198 -12.90 -10.98 -9.41
CA THR A 198 -11.47 -11.34 -9.34
C THR A 198 -10.80 -10.89 -8.05
N ILE A 199 -11.19 -9.74 -7.48
CA ILE A 199 -10.64 -9.25 -6.20
C ILE A 199 -11.14 -10.10 -5.04
N LYS A 200 -12.42 -10.46 -5.06
CA LYS A 200 -12.98 -11.41 -4.08
C LYS A 200 -12.27 -12.76 -4.20
N ASP A 201 -12.06 -13.25 -5.42
CA ASP A 201 -11.35 -14.50 -5.67
C ASP A 201 -9.89 -14.47 -5.20
N LEU A 202 -9.20 -13.34 -5.37
CA LEU A 202 -7.83 -13.16 -4.85
C LEU A 202 -7.81 -13.23 -3.32
N LEU A 203 -8.71 -12.50 -2.65
CA LEU A 203 -8.83 -12.53 -1.19
C LEU A 203 -9.17 -13.94 -0.69
N VAL A 204 -10.16 -14.59 -1.30
CA VAL A 204 -10.55 -15.98 -0.99
C VAL A 204 -9.39 -16.94 -1.21
N SER A 205 -8.57 -16.74 -2.24
CA SER A 205 -7.40 -17.57 -2.50
C SER A 205 -6.34 -17.44 -1.40
N VAL A 206 -6.04 -16.21 -0.95
CA VAL A 206 -5.15 -15.97 0.20
C VAL A 206 -5.71 -16.64 1.45
N ILE A 207 -7.01 -16.48 1.70
CA ILE A 207 -7.73 -17.09 2.82
C ILE A 207 -7.62 -18.62 2.81
N ASN A 208 -7.81 -19.26 1.65
CA ASN A 208 -7.72 -20.71 1.53
C ASN A 208 -6.32 -21.22 1.86
N VAL A 209 -5.27 -20.49 1.48
CA VAL A 209 -3.88 -20.82 1.86
C VAL A 209 -3.74 -20.75 3.39
N VAL A 210 -4.30 -19.74 4.04
CA VAL A 210 -4.27 -19.62 5.52
C VAL A 210 -5.07 -20.74 6.19
N GLY A 211 -6.26 -21.09 5.68
CA GLY A 211 -7.11 -22.15 6.23
C GLY A 211 -6.56 -23.57 6.05
N ILE A 212 -5.59 -23.78 5.15
CA ILE A 212 -4.80 -25.02 5.09
C ILE A 212 -3.75 -25.06 6.20
N ILE A 213 -3.27 -23.89 6.65
CA ILE A 213 -2.19 -23.74 7.63
C ILE A 213 -2.73 -23.70 9.08
N GLY A 214 -4.00 -23.33 9.31
CA GLY A 214 -4.63 -23.28 10.64
C GLY A 214 -6.10 -23.73 10.66
N ASP A 215 -6.62 -24.12 11.83
CA ASP A 215 -8.01 -24.53 12.00
C ASP A 215 -8.97 -23.38 11.60
N SER A 216 -9.84 -23.67 10.64
CA SER A 216 -10.54 -22.73 9.74
C SER A 216 -11.67 -21.89 10.34
N VAL A 217 -11.69 -21.69 11.66
CA VAL A 217 -12.91 -21.26 12.35
C VAL A 217 -13.03 -19.74 12.57
N ASP A 218 -11.93 -18.98 12.66
CA ASP A 218 -11.99 -17.53 12.95
C ASP A 218 -10.95 -16.70 12.16
N LEU A 219 -11.10 -16.60 10.84
CA LEU A 219 -10.29 -15.68 10.04
C LEU A 219 -10.75 -14.24 10.27
N ILE A 220 -9.87 -13.44 10.86
CA ILE A 220 -10.06 -12.01 11.07
C ILE A 220 -9.51 -11.25 9.86
N TYR A 221 -10.37 -10.50 9.17
CA TYR A 221 -9.99 -9.54 8.14
C TYR A 221 -10.94 -8.35 8.25
N ASP A 222 -10.40 -7.14 8.36
CA ASP A 222 -11.17 -5.91 8.52
C ASP A 222 -10.90 -4.94 7.35
N ALA A 223 -11.97 -4.57 6.65
CA ALA A 223 -11.93 -3.59 5.57
C ALA A 223 -11.67 -2.15 6.08
N GLN A 224 -11.85 -1.89 7.39
CA GLN A 224 -11.58 -0.61 8.04
C GLN A 224 -12.27 0.57 7.34
N LEU A 225 -13.58 0.43 7.10
CA LEU A 225 -14.43 1.40 6.40
C LEU A 225 -15.45 2.06 7.36
N ASP A 226 -15.11 2.16 8.65
CA ASP A 226 -15.97 2.71 9.70
C ASP A 226 -16.41 4.15 9.42
N GLN A 227 -15.57 4.95 8.75
CA GLN A 227 -15.90 6.33 8.38
C GLN A 227 -17.12 6.40 7.46
N TRP A 228 -17.35 5.36 6.67
CA TRP A 228 -18.50 5.15 5.78
C TRP A 228 -19.68 4.44 6.46
N GLY A 229 -19.56 4.12 7.75
CA GLY A 229 -20.54 3.32 8.49
C GLY A 229 -20.54 1.82 8.11
N ILE A 230 -19.52 1.35 7.40
CA ILE A 230 -19.37 -0.05 7.03
C ILE A 230 -18.60 -0.75 8.14
N THR A 231 -19.33 -1.42 9.03
CA THR A 231 -18.75 -2.08 10.20
C THR A 231 -17.98 -3.35 9.83
N ALA A 232 -17.00 -3.70 10.67
CA ALA A 232 -16.27 -4.95 10.61
C ALA A 232 -17.18 -6.19 10.55
N LYS A 233 -16.58 -7.33 10.18
CA LYS A 233 -17.24 -8.64 10.11
C LYS A 233 -17.95 -8.96 11.44
N GLN A 234 -19.21 -9.38 11.38
CA GLN A 234 -19.95 -9.84 12.55
C GLN A 234 -19.64 -11.31 12.89
N ASP A 235 -19.83 -11.73 14.14
CA ASP A 235 -19.51 -13.09 14.59
C ASP A 235 -20.28 -14.17 13.80
N ASP A 236 -21.54 -13.91 13.46
CA ASP A 236 -22.43 -14.81 12.70
C ASP A 236 -22.30 -14.65 11.16
N GLU A 237 -21.46 -13.73 10.70
CA GLU A 237 -21.22 -13.45 9.29
C GLU A 237 -19.99 -14.22 8.79
N THR A 238 -20.12 -14.98 7.71
CA THR A 238 -18.95 -15.57 7.04
C THR A 238 -18.12 -14.48 6.36
N LEU A 239 -16.81 -14.66 6.22
CA LEU A 239 -15.95 -13.71 5.52
C LEU A 239 -16.42 -13.37 4.09
N GLN A 240 -16.93 -14.36 3.33
CA GLN A 240 -17.51 -14.10 2.00
C GLN A 240 -18.68 -13.11 2.06
N LYS A 241 -19.67 -13.37 2.93
CA LYS A 241 -20.82 -12.46 3.14
C LYS A 241 -20.39 -11.07 3.59
N TYR A 242 -19.35 -10.99 4.44
CA TYR A 242 -18.77 -9.72 4.84
C TYR A 242 -18.21 -8.95 3.64
N LEU A 243 -17.40 -9.59 2.80
CA LEU A 243 -16.86 -8.98 1.60
C LEU A 243 -17.97 -8.60 0.61
N ASP A 244 -19.00 -9.44 0.45
CA ASP A 244 -20.17 -9.11 -0.39
C ASP A 244 -20.88 -7.86 0.13
N ARG A 245 -21.07 -7.74 1.45
CA ARG A 245 -21.65 -6.55 2.07
C ARG A 245 -20.78 -5.32 1.85
N VAL A 246 -19.46 -5.43 2.05
CA VAL A 246 -18.50 -4.33 1.79
C VAL A 246 -18.60 -3.85 0.35
N PHE A 247 -18.46 -4.76 -0.62
CA PHE A 247 -18.46 -4.41 -2.05
C PHE A 247 -19.85 -4.08 -2.61
N SER A 248 -20.93 -4.33 -1.86
CA SER A 248 -22.29 -3.85 -2.20
C SER A 248 -22.57 -2.42 -1.77
N SER A 249 -21.63 -1.78 -1.04
CA SER A 249 -21.76 -0.37 -0.66
C SER A 249 -21.69 0.56 -1.86
N SER A 250 -22.44 1.66 -1.81
CA SER A 250 -22.49 2.68 -2.86
C SER A 250 -21.14 3.36 -3.12
N ILE A 251 -20.18 3.30 -2.19
CA ILE A 251 -18.82 3.81 -2.43
C ILE A 251 -18.07 3.01 -3.50
N PHE A 252 -18.50 1.78 -3.77
CA PHE A 252 -17.96 0.90 -4.81
C PHE A 252 -18.85 0.85 -6.06
N ASP A 253 -20.01 1.52 -6.07
CA ASP A 253 -20.84 1.60 -7.25
C ASP A 253 -20.04 2.26 -8.37
N SER A 254 -19.86 1.52 -9.46
CA SER A 254 -18.89 1.76 -10.54
C SER A 254 -19.27 2.93 -11.46
N GLY A 255 -19.64 4.08 -10.88
CA GLY A 255 -19.96 5.32 -11.58
C GLY A 255 -18.79 5.93 -12.36
N PHE A 256 -17.63 5.25 -12.45
CA PHE A 256 -16.47 5.68 -13.24
C PHE A 256 -16.67 5.66 -14.76
N LYS A 257 -17.85 5.27 -15.26
CA LYS A 257 -18.20 5.42 -16.69
C LYS A 257 -18.09 6.87 -17.15
N ASP A 258 -18.30 7.83 -16.24
CA ASP A 258 -18.00 9.24 -16.43
C ASP A 258 -17.00 9.70 -15.37
N VAL A 259 -15.77 10.01 -15.80
CA VAL A 259 -14.65 10.52 -14.99
C VAL A 259 -15.03 11.75 -14.13
N ASP A 260 -16.09 12.45 -14.54
CA ASP A 260 -16.57 13.69 -13.92
C ASP A 260 -17.70 13.49 -12.89
N SER A 261 -18.30 12.30 -12.76
CA SER A 261 -19.48 12.09 -11.89
C SER A 261 -19.43 10.88 -10.95
N GLY A 262 -18.40 10.04 -11.03
CA GLY A 262 -18.19 8.92 -10.11
C GLY A 262 -17.75 9.34 -8.71
N PHE A 263 -18.01 8.50 -7.71
CA PHE A 263 -17.50 8.66 -6.36
C PHE A 263 -15.96 8.42 -6.35
N LYS A 264 -15.19 9.39 -5.86
CA LYS A 264 -13.72 9.40 -6.00
C LYS A 264 -12.95 9.03 -4.73
N ASP A 265 -13.62 8.98 -3.58
CA ASP A 265 -12.95 8.76 -2.29
C ASP A 265 -12.87 7.27 -1.92
N VAL A 266 -12.28 6.49 -2.83
CA VAL A 266 -12.14 5.03 -2.70
C VAL A 266 -10.89 4.55 -3.43
N SER A 267 -10.34 3.41 -3.02
CA SER A 267 -9.11 2.87 -3.61
C SER A 267 -9.17 2.65 -5.12
N ILE A 268 -10.35 2.32 -5.66
CA ILE A 268 -10.54 2.06 -7.09
C ILE A 268 -10.24 3.31 -7.91
N TRP A 269 -10.72 4.47 -7.45
CA TRP A 269 -10.38 5.74 -8.09
C TRP A 269 -8.89 6.01 -8.00
N SER A 270 -8.31 5.96 -6.80
CA SER A 270 -6.88 6.18 -6.57
C SER A 270 -5.98 5.26 -7.41
N LEU A 271 -6.41 4.01 -7.67
CA LEU A 271 -5.69 3.03 -8.48
C LEU A 271 -5.94 3.16 -9.98
N SER A 272 -7.04 3.79 -10.40
CA SER A 272 -7.34 4.04 -11.81
C SER A 272 -6.29 4.94 -12.46
N VAL A 273 -6.15 4.87 -13.79
CA VAL A 273 -5.23 5.76 -14.51
C VAL A 273 -5.68 7.22 -14.36
N ALA A 274 -6.99 7.46 -14.32
CA ALA A 274 -7.55 8.80 -14.16
C ALA A 274 -7.29 9.38 -12.76
N GLY A 275 -7.56 8.63 -11.70
CA GLY A 275 -7.35 9.07 -10.32
C GLY A 275 -5.88 9.20 -9.98
N ALA A 276 -5.01 8.27 -10.40
CA ALA A 276 -3.57 8.41 -10.21
C ALA A 276 -3.01 9.66 -10.92
N LYS A 277 -3.56 9.99 -12.09
CA LYS A 277 -3.23 11.24 -12.80
C LYS A 277 -3.71 12.48 -12.04
N GLU A 278 -4.93 12.47 -11.53
CA GLU A 278 -5.51 13.56 -10.71
C GLU A 278 -4.68 13.79 -9.44
N GLU A 279 -4.40 12.74 -8.67
CA GLU A 279 -3.56 12.80 -7.46
C GLU A 279 -2.14 13.30 -7.77
N SER A 280 -1.56 12.89 -8.90
CA SER A 280 -0.21 13.33 -9.31
C SER A 280 -0.13 14.81 -9.72
N THR A 281 -1.26 15.52 -9.85
CA THR A 281 -1.23 16.97 -10.12
C THR A 281 -0.79 17.80 -8.92
N TRP A 282 -0.91 17.24 -7.71
CA TRP A 282 -0.55 17.93 -6.47
C TRP A 282 0.40 17.12 -5.57
N VAL A 283 0.47 15.78 -5.72
CA VAL A 283 1.45 14.92 -5.02
C VAL A 283 2.77 14.88 -5.78
N GLU A 284 3.70 15.73 -5.37
CA GLU A 284 4.97 15.95 -6.05
C GLU A 284 6.12 15.07 -5.54
N THR A 285 7.24 15.09 -6.25
CA THR A 285 8.52 14.60 -5.73
C THR A 285 9.17 15.70 -4.88
N LEU A 286 9.32 15.44 -3.58
CA LEU A 286 9.84 16.41 -2.62
C LEU A 286 11.37 16.40 -2.58
N SER A 287 11.98 17.57 -2.41
CA SER A 287 13.42 17.76 -2.63
C SER A 287 14.33 17.20 -1.53
N ASP A 288 13.80 16.96 -0.34
CA ASP A 288 14.53 16.53 0.86
C ASP A 288 14.27 15.06 1.24
N ILE A 289 13.63 14.30 0.34
CA ILE A 289 13.32 12.88 0.49
C ILE A 289 14.08 12.07 -0.57
N TYR A 290 14.70 10.96 -0.18
CA TYR A 290 15.24 9.98 -1.11
C TYR A 290 14.14 9.07 -1.65
N TYR A 291 14.05 8.89 -2.98
CA TYR A 291 13.06 8.02 -3.61
C TYR A 291 13.72 6.81 -4.27
N TYR A 292 13.20 5.63 -3.98
CA TYR A 292 13.57 4.35 -4.59
C TYR A 292 12.31 3.68 -5.16
N SER A 293 12.40 3.11 -6.37
CA SER A 293 11.28 2.42 -7.00
C SER A 293 11.73 1.09 -7.59
N TYR A 294 11.02 0.02 -7.21
CA TYR A 294 11.22 -1.33 -7.71
C TYR A 294 9.97 -1.74 -8.50
N ALA A 295 10.15 -2.03 -9.78
CA ALA A 295 9.08 -2.53 -10.65
C ALA A 295 9.08 -4.06 -10.67
N GLY A 296 7.92 -4.68 -10.48
CA GLY A 296 7.70 -6.10 -10.69
C GLY A 296 7.09 -6.36 -12.07
N HIS A 297 7.63 -7.33 -12.79
CA HIS A 297 7.05 -7.82 -14.06
C HIS A 297 7.00 -9.34 -14.02
N VAL A 298 5.82 -9.91 -14.24
CA VAL A 298 5.59 -11.35 -14.40
C VAL A 298 4.71 -11.53 -15.62
N PHE A 299 5.12 -12.39 -16.55
CA PHE A 299 4.30 -12.80 -17.69
C PHE A 299 3.73 -14.18 -17.38
N ASP A 300 2.41 -14.30 -17.36
CA ASP A 300 1.78 -15.62 -17.34
C ASP A 300 1.90 -16.18 -18.76
N VAL A 301 2.80 -17.15 -18.95
CA VAL A 301 2.92 -17.83 -20.24
C VAL A 301 1.74 -18.80 -20.31
N GLN A 302 0.64 -18.36 -20.91
CA GLN A 302 -0.33 -19.30 -21.46
C GLN A 302 0.41 -20.10 -22.52
N LEU A 303 0.81 -21.32 -22.17
CA LEU A 303 1.14 -22.35 -23.14
C LEU A 303 -0.16 -22.65 -23.89
N GLU A 304 -0.47 -21.86 -24.91
CA GLU A 304 -1.32 -22.35 -25.99
C GLU A 304 -0.58 -23.57 -26.56
N ALA A 305 -1.14 -24.75 -26.31
CA ALA A 305 -0.73 -25.94 -27.02
C ALA A 305 -0.86 -25.62 -28.51
N ALA A 306 0.27 -25.51 -29.20
CA ALA A 306 0.34 -25.41 -30.64
C ALA A 306 -0.06 -26.76 -31.27
N GLU A 307 -1.33 -27.14 -31.12
CA GLU A 307 -2.01 -28.08 -32.00
C GLU A 307 -2.72 -27.23 -33.07
N ASP A 308 -1.96 -26.73 -34.06
CA ASP A 308 -2.47 -26.45 -35.41
C ASP A 308 -1.37 -25.80 -36.25
N PHE A 309 -0.39 -26.61 -36.68
CA PHE A 309 0.26 -26.45 -37.98
C PHE A 309 1.02 -27.73 -38.35
N ILE A 310 0.30 -28.81 -38.68
CA ILE A 310 0.85 -29.87 -39.54
C ILE A 310 0.32 -29.60 -40.94
N PRO A 311 1.15 -29.16 -41.90
CA PRO A 311 0.72 -29.05 -43.28
C PRO A 311 0.38 -30.44 -43.83
N GLU A 312 -0.90 -30.66 -44.11
CA GLU A 312 -1.39 -31.79 -44.87
C GLU A 312 -0.86 -31.67 -46.30
N HIS A 313 0.22 -32.37 -46.63
CA HIS A 313 0.51 -32.91 -47.97
C HIS A 313 1.83 -33.65 -47.92
N LEU A 314 1.75 -34.99 -47.88
CA LEU A 314 2.67 -35.94 -48.51
C LEU A 314 2.16 -37.33 -48.16
N ASP A 315 1.32 -37.89 -49.03
CA ASP A 315 1.29 -39.33 -49.34
C ASP A 315 0.30 -39.55 -50.49
N ASP A 316 0.80 -39.40 -51.71
CA ASP A 316 0.24 -40.13 -52.85
C ASP A 316 1.33 -40.37 -53.90
N ALA A 317 2.15 -41.38 -53.62
CA ALA A 317 2.98 -42.06 -54.60
C ALA A 317 3.25 -43.49 -54.12
N THR A 318 2.32 -44.42 -54.40
CA THR A 318 2.58 -45.74 -55.00
C THR A 318 1.40 -46.70 -54.82
N ALA A 319 0.56 -46.85 -55.85
CA ALA A 319 -0.01 -48.14 -56.27
C ALA A 319 -0.74 -48.02 -57.61
N ALA A 320 -0.19 -48.72 -58.62
CA ALA A 320 -0.74 -49.06 -59.95
C ALA A 320 -0.82 -47.95 -61.02
#